data_AF-A0A9E1BGT1-F1
#
_entry.id   AF-A0A9E1BGT1-F1
#
_cell.length_a   1.000
_cell.length_b   1.000
_cell.length_c   1.000
_cell.angle_alpha   90.00
_cell.angle_beta   90.00
_cell.angle_gamma   90.00
#
_symmetry.space_group_name_H-M   'P 1'
#
loop_
_entity.id
_entity.type
_entity.pdbx_description
1 polymer ?
#
loop_
_entity_poly.entity_id
_entity_poly.type
_entity_poly.pdbx_seq_one_letter_code
_entity_poly.pdbx_strand_id
1 'polypeptide(L)' 'MKYRATCPICGWSLMQASPNSRINVSCPKCKSSLSVEVEDNGIRVYTCKDVNFQKVQQAHG' A
#
# COMPACT_ATOMS: atom_id res chain seq x y z
N MET A 1 -10.99 3.78 -14.89
CA MET A 1 -9.61 3.27 -15.11
C MET A 1 -9.26 2.33 -13.97
N LYS A 2 -8.47 1.28 -14.20
CA LYS A 2 -8.04 0.35 -13.14
C LYS A 2 -6.53 0.48 -13.01
N TYR A 3 -6.06 0.97 -11.87
CA TYR A 3 -4.65 1.19 -11.62
C TYR A 3 -4.01 -0.08 -11.06
N ARG A 4 -2.90 -0.53 -11.65
CA ARG A 4 -2.22 -1.76 -11.23
C ARG A 4 -0.95 -1.42 -10.49
N ALA A 5 -0.89 -1.76 -9.20
CA ALA A 5 0.30 -1.57 -8.39
C ALA A 5 1.16 -2.83 -8.39
N THR A 6 2.47 -2.64 -8.57
CA THR A 6 3.47 -3.70 -8.46
C THR A 6 4.34 -3.41 -7.26
N CYS A 7 4.67 -4.45 -6.49
CA CYS A 7 5.56 -4.33 -5.35
C CYS A 7 6.96 -3.91 -5.83
N PRO A 8 7.46 -2.72 -5.42
CA PRO A 8 8.78 -2.25 -5.85
C PRO A 8 9.93 -3.05 -5.21
N ILE A 9 9.63 -3.91 -4.23
CA ILE A 9 10.62 -4.71 -3.50
C ILE A 9 10.88 -6.05 -4.20
N CYS A 10 9.82 -6.75 -4.61
CA CYS A 10 9.93 -8.11 -5.15
C CYS A 10 9.33 -8.30 -6.56
N GLY A 11 8.77 -7.24 -7.15
CA GLY A 11 8.11 -7.29 -8.47
C GLY A 11 6.75 -7.98 -8.50
N TRP A 12 6.20 -8.39 -7.34
CA TRP A 12 4.90 -9.06 -7.29
C TRP A 12 3.73 -8.10 -7.58
N SER A 13 2.78 -8.51 -8.41
CA SER A 13 1.57 -7.74 -8.68
C SER A 13 0.65 -7.75 -7.44
N LEU A 14 0.38 -6.58 -6.86
CA LEU A 14 -0.36 -6.48 -5.60
C LEU A 14 -1.86 -6.47 -5.85
N MET A 15 -2.40 -5.40 -6.44
CA MET A 15 -3.84 -5.22 -6.57
C MET A 15 -4.23 -4.17 -7.63
N GLN A 16 -5.50 -4.21 -8.02
CA GLN A 16 -6.19 -3.10 -8.67
C GLN A 16 -6.70 -2.11 -7.61
N ALA A 17 -6.30 -0.86 -7.73
CA ALA A 17 -6.72 0.21 -6.84
C ALA A 17 -7.73 1.13 -7.53
N SER A 18 -8.69 1.64 -6.74
CA SER A 18 -9.63 2.65 -7.20
C SER A 18 -8.95 4.02 -7.28
N PRO A 19 -9.34 4.88 -8.24
CA PRO A 19 -8.90 6.28 -8.25
C PRO A 19 -9.25 6.97 -6.93
N ASN A 20 -8.41 7.90 -6.48
CA ASN A 20 -8.60 8.68 -5.25
C ASN A 20 -8.75 7.81 -3.99
N SER A 21 -8.06 6.67 -3.96
CA SER A 21 -8.05 5.78 -2.80
C SER A 21 -6.63 5.59 -2.28
N ARG A 22 -6.53 5.49 -0.95
CA ARG A 22 -5.32 5.09 -0.25
C ARG A 22 -5.54 3.73 0.36
N ILE A 23 -4.67 2.79 0.02
CA ILE A 23 -4.80 1.38 0.40
C ILE A 23 -3.48 0.93 1.04
N ASN A 24 -3.57 0.38 2.25
CA ASN A 24 -2.46 -0.34 2.85
C ASN A 24 -2.59 -1.81 2.49
N VAL A 25 -1.58 -2.36 1.81
CA VAL A 25 -1.53 -3.76 1.40
C VAL A 25 -0.22 -4.38 1.86
N SER A 26 -0.31 -5.59 2.39
CA SER A 26 0.85 -6.39 2.72
C SER A 26 1.18 -7.29 1.54
N CYS A 27 2.41 -7.24 1.03
CA CYS A 27 2.80 -8.09 -0.09
C CYS A 27 2.82 -9.56 0.36
N PRO A 28 2.09 -10.49 -0.27
CA PRO A 28 2.09 -11.89 0.15
C PRO A 28 3.44 -12.58 -0.08
N LYS A 29 4.27 -12.06 -1.00
CA LYS A 29 5.56 -12.64 -1.36
C LYS A 29 6.71 -12.20 -0.45
N CYS A 30 6.93 -10.90 -0.30
CA CYS A 30 8.01 -10.36 0.54
C CYS A 30 7.55 -9.98 1.96
N LYS A 31 6.25 -10.10 2.25
CA LYS A 31 5.60 -9.73 3.53
C LYS A 31 5.80 -8.28 3.96
N SER A 32 6.28 -7.43 3.06
CA SER A 32 6.43 -6.00 3.32
C SER A 32 5.10 -5.28 3.26
N SER A 33 4.90 -4.35 4.18
CA SER A 33 3.76 -3.44 4.19
C SER A 33 3.99 -2.31 3.19
N LEU A 34 3.00 -2.05 2.36
CA LEU A 34 3.04 -1.05 1.30
C LEU A 34 1.80 -0.17 1.40
N SER A 35 1.99 1.13 1.26
CA SER A 35 0.90 2.10 1.11
C SER A 35 0.83 2.52 -0.35
N VAL A 36 -0.29 2.24 -0.99
CA VAL A 36 -0.59 2.67 -2.35
C VAL A 36 -1.56 3.83 -2.27
N GLU A 37 -1.19 4.97 -2.84
CA GLU A 37 -2.02 6.16 -2.94
C GLU A 37 -2.25 6.43 -4.41
N VAL A 38 -3.52 6.42 -4.83
CA VAL A 38 -3.91 6.69 -6.20
C VAL A 38 -4.53 8.07 -6.24
N GLU A 39 -3.87 9.02 -6.89
CA GLU A 39 -4.37 10.37 -7.12
C GLU A 39 -4.79 10.51 -8.59
N ASP A 40 -5.58 11.54 -8.93
CA ASP A 40 -5.96 11.84 -10.33
C ASP A 40 -4.75 11.98 -11.27
N ASN A 41 -3.59 12.39 -10.73
CA ASN A 41 -2.38 12.63 -11.50
C ASN A 41 -1.41 11.43 -11.55
N GLY A 42 -1.75 10.30 -10.93
CA GLY A 42 -0.92 9.09 -10.97
C GLY A 42 -0.99 8.20 -9.73
N ILE A 43 -0.18 7.15 -9.73
CA ILE A 43 -0.06 6.20 -8.60
C ILE A 43 1.25 6.48 -7.85
N ARG A 44 1.16 6.61 -6.53
CA ARG A 44 2.33 6.70 -5.63
C ARG A 44 2.35 5.46 -4.74
N VAL A 45 3.47 4.75 -4.75
CA VAL A 45 3.66 3.54 -3.93
C VAL A 45 4.77 3.81 -2.93
N TYR A 46 4.43 3.72 -1.66
CA TYR A 46 5.35 3.90 -0.55
C TYR A 46 5.61 2.55 0.11
N THR A 47 6.88 2.20 0.30
CA THR A 47 7.25 1.08 1.16
C THR A 47 7.27 1.56 2.60
N CYS A 48 6.51 0.92 3.47
CA CYS A 48 6.67 1.12 4.91
C CYS A 48 7.98 0.41 5.29
N LYS A 49 9.13 1.08 5.12
CA LYS A 49 10.38 0.63 5.74
C LYS A 49 10.18 0.83 7.23
N ASP A 50 9.73 -0.23 7.90
CA ASP A 50 9.46 -0.20 9.32
C ASP A 50 10.76 0.03 10.07
N VAL A 51 10.91 1.23 10.61
CA VAL A 51 11.52 1.42 11.92
C VAL A 51 10.48 2.18 12.73
N ASN A 52 9.57 1.44 13.37
CA ASN A 52 8.68 1.97 14.41
C ASN A 52 7.40 2.68 13.91
N PHE A 53 6.49 1.95 13.27
CA PHE A 53 5.06 2.35 13.26
C PHE A 53 4.22 1.30 13.98
N GLN A 54 4.58 1.03 15.24
CA GLN A 54 3.69 0.32 16.15
C GLN A 54 2.78 1.32 16.86
N LYS A 55 1.47 1.10 16.66
CA LYS A 55 0.32 1.62 17.42
C LYS A 55 -0.02 3.08 17.08
N VAL A 56 -1.19 3.39 16.52
CA VAL A 56 -2.48 3.19 17.20
C VAL A 56 -3.63 2.89 16.23
N GLN A 57 -4.15 1.68 16.30
CA GLN A 57 -5.59 1.41 16.19
C GLN A 57 -5.96 0.60 17.44
N GLN A 58 -7.19 0.79 17.94
CA GLN A 58 -7.83 0.29 19.19
C GLN A 58 -7.85 1.37 20.30
N ALA A 59 -8.97 1.74 20.94
CA ALA A 59 -10.33 1.18 21.04
C ALA A 59 -11.32 2.35 21.37
N HIS A 60 -12.53 2.40 20.80
CA HIS A 60 -13.82 2.00 21.44
C HIS A 60 -14.01 2.52 22.88
N GLY A 61 -15.01 3.39 23.08
CA GLY A 61 -15.50 3.83 24.40
C GLY A 61 -15.89 5.29 24.43
#